data_AF-A0A3Q2WY15-F1
#
_entry.id   AF-A0A3Q2WY15-F1
#
_cell.length_a   1.000
_cell.length_b   1.000
_cell.length_c   1.000
_cell.angle_alpha   90.00
_cell.angle_beta   90.00
_cell.angle_gamma   90.00
#
_symmetry.space_group_name_H-M   'P 1'
#
loop_
_entity.id
_entity.type
_entity.pdbx_description
1 polymer ?
#
loop_
_entity_poly.entity_id
_entity_poly.type
_entity_poly.pdbx_seq_one_letter_code
_entity_poly.pdbx_strand_id
1 'polypeptide(L)'
;LHYKDLVYYKKFVLKHILPRKGSHDCNNMMINVNDINQCKSINTFMKDKVTLVVALCSTNKKGFVTHKFDVIDCIMISSKPCLYQMLTIRKNKRIKCENGLPVHLEA
;
A
#
# COMPACT_ATOMS: atom_id res chain seq x y z
N LEU A 1 10.10 -18.14 -9.20
CA LEU A 1 9.53 -16.79 -8.96
C LEU A 1 9.64 -16.01 -10.27
N HIS A 2 8.55 -15.47 -10.83
CA HIS A 2 8.62 -14.77 -12.11
C HIS A 2 9.06 -13.31 -11.90
N TYR A 3 9.87 -12.76 -12.81
CA TYR A 3 10.38 -11.39 -12.73
C TYR A 3 9.26 -10.34 -12.56
N LYS A 4 8.13 -10.55 -13.25
CA LYS A 4 6.96 -9.66 -13.19
C LYS A 4 6.40 -9.52 -11.78
N ASP A 5 6.36 -10.60 -11.01
CA ASP A 5 5.81 -10.60 -9.65
C ASP A 5 6.70 -9.80 -8.69
N LEU A 6 8.02 -9.86 -8.87
CA LEU A 6 8.97 -9.05 -8.10
C LEU A 6 8.76 -7.55 -8.33
N VAL A 7 8.43 -7.14 -9.56
CA VAL A 7 8.14 -5.73 -9.89
C VAL A 7 6.85 -5.27 -9.19
N TYR A 8 5.78 -6.07 -9.25
CA TYR A 8 4.53 -5.71 -8.56
C TYR A 8 4.68 -5.73 -7.05
N TYR A 9 5.41 -6.70 -6.49
CA TYR A 9 5.71 -6.74 -5.06
C TYR A 9 6.45 -5.48 -4.61
N LYS A 10 7.51 -5.06 -5.31
CA LYS A 10 8.24 -3.83 -4.98
C LYS A 10 7.33 -2.60 -5.03
N LYS A 11 6.45 -2.51 -6.05
CA LYS A 11 5.46 -1.43 -6.15
C LYS A 11 4.43 -1.49 -5.01
N PHE A 12 3.97 -2.68 -4.64
CA PHE A 12 3.05 -2.87 -3.52
C PHE A 12 3.69 -2.39 -2.21
N VAL A 13 4.93 -2.79 -1.92
CA VAL A 13 5.63 -2.35 -0.71
C VAL A 13 5.79 -0.83 -0.68
N LEU A 14 6.20 -0.23 -1.80
CA LEU A 14 6.36 1.22 -1.91
C LEU A 14 5.04 1.97 -1.69
N LYS A 15 3.94 1.47 -2.26
CA LYS A 15 2.65 2.17 -2.24
C LYS A 15 1.80 1.88 -1.00
N HIS A 16 1.98 0.73 -0.35
CA HIS A 16 1.00 0.25 0.64
C HIS A 16 1.58 -0.15 1.98
N ILE A 17 2.90 -0.18 2.17
CA ILE A 17 3.52 -0.44 3.47
C ILE A 17 4.02 0.88 4.04
N LEU A 18 3.68 1.16 5.31
CA LEU A 18 4.17 2.36 5.98
C LEU A 18 5.71 2.33 6.03
N PRO A 19 6.40 3.37 5.52
CA PRO A 19 7.86 3.43 5.57
C PRO A 19 8.39 3.38 7.01
N ARG A 20 9.45 2.62 7.27
CA ARG A 20 10.06 2.54 8.62
C ARG A 20 10.81 3.82 9.02
N LYS A 21 11.28 4.59 8.04
CA LYS A 21 12.04 5.83 8.20
C LYS A 21 11.43 6.93 7.35
N GLY A 22 11.69 8.18 7.70
CA GLY A 22 11.19 9.36 7.00
C GLY A 22 9.86 9.87 7.54
N SER A 23 9.28 10.85 6.86
CA SER A 23 8.00 11.45 7.25
C SER A 23 6.83 10.49 7.00
N HIS A 24 5.91 10.40 7.96
CA HIS A 24 4.61 9.75 7.80
C HIS A 24 3.49 10.74 7.44
N ASP A 25 3.87 11.94 7.00
CA ASP A 25 2.92 12.91 6.43
C ASP A 25 2.45 12.43 5.05
N CYS A 26 1.14 12.51 4.82
CA CYS A 26 0.55 12.02 3.57
C CYS A 26 1.05 12.78 2.34
N ASN A 27 1.32 14.09 2.42
CA ASN A 27 1.84 14.85 1.28
C ASN A 27 3.22 14.33 0.88
N ASN A 28 4.07 14.02 1.87
CA ASN A 28 5.40 13.46 1.64
C ASN A 28 5.37 12.02 1.12
N MET A 29 4.56 11.15 1.73
CA MET A 29 4.47 9.74 1.32
C MET A 29 3.90 9.60 -0.10
N MET A 30 2.93 10.44 -0.47
CA MET A 30 2.26 10.35 -1.77
C MET A 30 3.13 10.78 -2.95
N ILE A 31 4.26 11.47 -2.74
CA ILE A 31 5.25 11.81 -3.79
C ILE A 31 5.69 10.56 -4.55
N ASN A 32 5.88 9.43 -3.85
CA ASN A 32 6.33 8.16 -4.45
C ASN A 32 5.18 7.27 -4.94
N VAL A 33 3.93 7.66 -4.69
CA VAL A 33 2.72 6.89 -5.05
C VAL A 33 2.07 7.43 -6.31
N ASN A 34 2.03 8.75 -6.43
CA ASN A 34 1.43 9.48 -7.54
C ASN A 34 2.24 9.30 -8.82
N ASP A 35 1.54 9.31 -9.94
CA ASP A 35 2.17 9.37 -11.25
C ASP A 35 2.34 10.85 -11.66
N ILE A 36 3.16 11.11 -12.68
CA ILE A 36 3.45 12.48 -13.14
C ILE A 36 2.14 13.16 -13.54
N ASN A 37 1.84 14.31 -12.91
CA ASN A 37 0.61 15.09 -13.10
C ASN A 37 -0.71 14.35 -12.75
N GLN A 38 -0.65 13.24 -12.01
CA GLN A 38 -1.83 12.47 -11.63
C GLN A 38 -1.83 12.17 -10.13
N CYS A 39 -2.64 12.90 -9.37
CA CYS A 39 -2.87 12.64 -7.96
C CYS A 39 -3.84 11.47 -7.79
N LYS A 40 -3.45 10.45 -7.03
CA LYS A 40 -4.37 9.38 -6.64
C LYS A 40 -5.39 9.95 -5.63
N SER A 41 -6.66 9.63 -5.79
CA SER A 41 -7.73 10.13 -4.91
C SER A 41 -7.61 9.63 -3.47
N ILE A 42 -7.26 8.36 -3.31
CA ILE A 42 -6.98 7.73 -2.02
C ILE A 42 -5.83 6.73 -2.15
N ASN A 43 -4.98 6.68 -1.14
CA ASN A 43 -4.02 5.61 -0.98
C ASN A 43 -3.97 5.16 0.48
N THR A 44 -3.90 3.85 0.69
CA THR A 44 -3.79 3.26 2.03
C THR A 44 -2.37 2.76 2.27
N PHE A 45 -1.78 3.15 3.40
CA PHE A 45 -0.56 2.58 3.97
C PHE A 45 -0.90 1.75 5.20
N MET A 46 -0.50 0.48 5.21
CA MET A 46 -0.66 -0.42 6.35
C MET A 46 0.45 -0.16 7.36
N LYS A 47 0.08 0.07 8.63
CA LYS A 47 1.01 0.32 9.75
C LYS A 47 1.56 -1.01 10.29
N ASP A 48 2.16 -1.80 9.41
CA ASP A 48 2.60 -3.14 9.74
C ASP A 48 3.97 -3.49 9.13
N LYS A 49 4.61 -4.52 9.67
CA LYS A 49 5.90 -4.97 9.10
C LYS A 49 5.66 -5.66 7.76
N VAL A 50 6.44 -5.31 6.74
CA VAL A 50 6.40 -5.97 5.42
C VAL A 50 6.46 -7.50 5.52
N THR A 51 7.24 -8.04 6.46
CA THR A 51 7.37 -9.48 6.70
C THR A 51 6.06 -10.14 7.14
N LEU A 52 5.24 -9.43 7.94
CA LEU A 52 3.92 -9.92 8.34
C LEU A 52 2.97 -9.96 7.14
N VAL A 53 2.97 -8.90 6.32
CA VAL A 53 2.13 -8.83 5.12
C VAL A 53 2.54 -9.90 4.09
N VAL A 54 3.84 -10.17 3.93
CA VAL A 54 4.33 -11.27 3.09
C VAL A 54 3.90 -12.63 3.65
N ALA A 55 3.97 -12.83 4.97
CA ALA A 55 3.56 -14.08 5.61
C ALA A 55 2.08 -14.42 5.37
N LEU A 56 1.20 -13.43 5.24
CA LEU A 56 -0.20 -13.64 4.87
C LEU A 56 -0.33 -14.27 3.47
N CYS A 57 0.54 -13.89 2.53
CA CYS A 57 0.57 -14.49 1.19
C CYS A 57 1.31 -15.84 1.14
N SER A 58 2.21 -16.12 2.10
CA SER A 58 2.92 -17.40 2.14
C SER A 58 1.99 -18.60 2.34
N THR A 59 0.89 -18.42 3.08
CA THR A 59 -0.12 -19.47 3.31
C THR A 59 -1.07 -19.63 2.12
N ASN A 60 -1.33 -18.55 1.37
CA ASN A 60 -2.16 -18.55 0.17
C ASN A 60 -1.36 -18.01 -1.03
N LYS A 61 -0.58 -18.91 -1.65
CA LYS A 61 0.42 -18.54 -2.68
C LYS A 61 -0.17 -17.88 -3.91
N LYS A 62 -1.46 -18.07 -4.21
CA LYS A 62 -2.14 -17.46 -5.36
C LYS A 62 -3.61 -17.23 -5.03
N GLY A 63 -4.03 -15.97 -5.06
CA GLY A 63 -5.41 -15.60 -4.77
C GLY A 63 -5.51 -14.31 -3.96
N PHE A 64 -6.46 -14.26 -3.04
CA PHE A 64 -6.70 -13.10 -2.19
C PHE A 64 -6.67 -13.49 -0.71
N VAL A 65 -6.12 -12.61 0.11
CA VAL A 65 -6.16 -12.71 1.57
C VAL A 65 -6.78 -11.45 2.14
N THR A 66 -7.59 -11.61 3.18
CA THR A 66 -8.20 -10.47 3.89
C THR A 66 -7.67 -10.45 5.31
N HIS A 67 -7.19 -9.29 5.75
CA HIS A 67 -6.69 -9.11 7.11
C HIS A 67 -7.03 -7.72 7.63
N LYS A 68 -7.17 -7.59 8.95
CA LYS A 68 -7.52 -6.33 9.61
C LYS A 68 -6.25 -5.60 10.02
N PHE A 69 -6.02 -4.42 9.46
CA PHE A 69 -4.83 -3.62 9.73
C PHE A 69 -5.19 -2.32 10.41
N ASP A 70 -4.30 -1.81 11.25
CA ASP A 70 -4.23 -0.38 11.51
C ASP A 70 -3.61 0.29 10.28
N VAL A 71 -4.30 1.27 9.69
CA VAL A 71 -3.90 1.89 8.43
C VAL A 71 -3.90 3.41 8.52
N ILE A 72 -3.17 4.03 7.60
CA ILE A 72 -3.25 5.44 7.26
C ILE A 72 -3.82 5.53 5.84
N ASP A 73 -5.01 6.13 5.71
CA ASP A 73 -5.52 6.55 4.42
C ASP A 73 -5.10 8.00 4.16
N CYS A 74 -4.40 8.21 3.05
CA CYS A 74 -4.11 9.52 2.49
C CYS A 74 -5.20 9.86 1.48
N ILE A 75 -6.07 10.80 1.85
CA ILE A 75 -7.24 11.20 1.07
C ILE A 75 -6.96 12.55 0.43
N MET A 76 -7.08 12.62 -0.90
CA MET A 76 -6.79 13.84 -1.65
C MET A 76 -7.77 14.95 -1.29
N ILE A 77 -7.24 16.14 -0.98
CA ILE A 77 -8.00 17.37 -0.73
C ILE A 77 -7.75 18.44 -1.79
N SER A 78 -6.63 18.36 -2.51
CA SER A 78 -6.34 19.19 -3.69
C SER A 78 -5.57 18.37 -4.71
N SER A 79 -5.83 18.61 -6.00
CA SER A 79 -5.13 17.96 -7.10
C SER A 79 -4.04 18.83 -7.74
N LYS A 80 -3.99 20.13 -7.42
CA LYS A 80 -2.99 21.07 -7.93
C LYS A 80 -2.68 22.15 -6.88
N PRO A 81 -1.63 21.99 -6.06
CA PRO A 81 -0.76 20.82 -5.94
C PRO A 81 -1.49 19.60 -5.33
N CYS A 82 -0.92 18.38 -5.47
CA CYS A 82 -1.48 17.20 -4.79
C CYS A 82 -1.34 17.39 -3.27
N LEU A 83 -2.47 17.61 -2.58
CA LEU A 83 -2.51 17.70 -1.12
C LEU A 83 -3.41 16.62 -0.56
N TYR A 84 -3.06 16.12 0.62
CA TYR A 84 -3.68 14.99 1.25
C TYR A 84 -3.93 15.25 2.74
N GLN A 85 -5.11 14.86 3.19
CA GLN A 85 -5.40 14.70 4.61
C GLN A 85 -5.15 13.25 5.04
N MET A 86 -4.77 13.08 6.30
CA MET A 86 -4.51 11.79 6.91
C MET A 86 -5.73 11.31 7.71
N LEU A 87 -6.15 10.08 7.48
CA LEU A 87 -7.12 9.37 8.32
C LEU A 87 -6.48 8.08 8.85
N THR A 88 -6.38 7.95 10.17
CA THR A 88 -5.93 6.69 10.79
C THR A 88 -7.15 5.87 11.22
N ILE A 89 -7.25 4.64 10.73
CA ILE A 89 -8.39 3.76 11.02
C ILE A 89 -7.95 2.30 11.05
N ARG A 90 -8.66 1.46 11.81
CA ARG A 90 -8.48 0.00 11.77
C ARG A 90 -9.54 -0.64 10.88
N LYS A 91 -9.16 -1.25 9.75
CA LYS A 91 -10.11 -1.86 8.81
C LYS A 91 -9.58 -3.10 8.10
N ASN A 92 -10.51 -3.89 7.57
CA ASN A 92 -10.16 -5.03 6.72
C ASN A 92 -9.62 -4.53 5.39
N LYS A 93 -8.54 -5.15 4.94
CA LYS A 93 -7.97 -4.95 3.61
C LYS A 93 -7.80 -6.28 2.91
N ARG A 94 -8.09 -6.26 1.61
CA ARG A 94 -7.97 -7.42 0.74
C ARG A 94 -6.75 -7.25 -0.16
N ILE A 95 -5.86 -8.23 -0.09
CA ILE A 95 -4.56 -8.22 -0.75
C ILE A 95 -4.54 -9.36 -1.76
N LYS A 96 -4.17 -9.05 -3.00
CA LYS A 96 -3.90 -10.06 -4.01
C LYS A 96 -2.48 -10.60 -3.84
N CYS A 97 -2.36 -11.92 -3.80
CA CYS A 97 -1.12 -12.65 -3.68
C CYS A 97 -0.80 -13.39 -4.99
N GLU A 98 0.46 -13.33 -5.43
CA GLU A 98 0.99 -14.12 -6.54
C GLU A 98 2.35 -14.70 -6.12
N ASN A 99 2.51 -16.02 -6.28
CA ASN A 99 3.70 -16.76 -5.87
C ASN A 99 4.15 -16.50 -4.42
N GLY A 100 3.18 -16.32 -3.52
CA GLY A 100 3.43 -16.04 -2.10
C GLY A 100 3.84 -14.60 -1.78
N LEU A 101 3.80 -13.68 -2.75
CA LEU A 101 4.07 -12.26 -2.55
C LEU A 101 2.81 -11.40 -2.71
N PRO A 102 2.65 -10.34 -1.91
CA PRO A 102 1.58 -9.38 -2.10
C PRO A 102 1.89 -8.50 -3.31
N VAL A 103 0.96 -8.40 -4.27
CA VAL A 103 1.17 -7.68 -5.53
C VAL A 103 0.16 -6.55 -5.78
N HIS A 104 -0.97 -6.56 -5.08
CA HIS A 104 -2.00 -5.53 -5.22
C HIS A 104 -2.84 -5.42 -3.94
N LEU A 105 -3.19 -4.18 -3.56
CA LEU A 105 -4.15 -3.87 -2.52
C LEU A 105 -5.46 -3.45 -3.21
N GLU A 106 -6.55 -4.18 -2.96
CA GLU A 106 -7.87 -3.75 -3.44
C GLU A 106 -8.29 -2.44 -2.73
N ALA A 107 -8.95 -1.56 -3.48
CA ALA A 107 -9.40 -0.25 -3.01
C ALA A 107 -10.30 -0.37 -1.78
#